data_AF-A0A0Q8NC51-F1
#
_entry.id   AF-A0A0Q8NC51-F1
#
_cell.length_a   1.000
_cell.length_b   1.000
_cell.length_c   1.000
_cell.angle_alpha   90.00
_cell.angle_beta   90.00
_cell.angle_gamma   90.00
#
_symmetry.space_group_name_H-M   'P 1'
#
loop_
_entity.id
_entity.type
_entity.pdbx_description
1 polymer ?
#
loop_
_entity_poly.entity_id
_entity_poly.type
_entity_poly.pdbx_seq_one_letter_code
_entity_poly.pdbx_strand_id
1 'polypeptide(L)'
;MADSGVKSPNIPSSSIVEDFMGNRNGSTVRIPADAAALQLLATGPFQMLTNAGKLFETLAELNAAAVGDFTPWVFADPDGEKNGIYRRIGSAWVWAMPLPYSFIKATNSGVGTPSAIQADTGIPVSEAALVIVPIAETSDESPVAISFNGQAALTVKSNSGNDIAEGGLIAGMLIVGVKDGETFRLITDQANSAIVAQAEAFAQQARGYRDDTATAGEEIAEYIVEAQGWSTKAKEWAVSMNLIDGSYHSAAYWANQSYLTGGVPIGTKVAMYGNGATTPPGYIKWIPGFEVTSALPDLRAYGLANGWAVNGNGNPVLPAGDSLFERMWLPGQTRDAGRAFGTVQADAFQGHKFELLTNAGGRGTSTVVGQVDVIDGSTTGSVTNRIGNPITDGTNGAPRTATETRVANVTFTWFIKAYSAPIDAATVAAAQVLSDLADARARVAALEASQGWKYVGRYQPSAAAYALVPNLSAYKKIRLKGRVQKSVTNEAILLQFSADNGNAFVTTSTYGQAYYGQQAAAAMINTSSLSGVAISVTNLVNSNDMEFEITIDRLNEAAQTHILGKAGGYNTSSVLFATSYYARQTDSTIFNALRLIAPTGTLTGDFIVEGIAA
;
A
#
# COMPACT_ATOMS: atom_id res chain seq x y z
N MET A 1 -24.22 -61.58 -85.37
CA MET A 1 -24.38 -60.14 -85.16
C MET A 1 -24.99 -59.96 -83.80
N ALA A 2 -24.32 -59.20 -82.93
CA ALA A 2 -24.84 -58.84 -81.62
C ALA A 2 -26.08 -57.96 -81.81
N ASP A 3 -27.26 -58.47 -81.44
CA ASP A 3 -28.43 -57.62 -81.24
C ASP A 3 -28.47 -57.29 -79.75
N SER A 4 -27.94 -56.11 -79.46
CA SER A 4 -27.92 -55.49 -78.14
C SER A 4 -29.35 -55.27 -77.66
N GLY A 5 -29.79 -56.13 -76.74
CA GLY A 5 -31.01 -55.94 -75.96
C GLY A 5 -31.14 -54.48 -75.51
N VAL A 6 -32.34 -53.95 -75.69
CA VAL A 6 -32.71 -52.54 -75.57
C VAL A 6 -32.11 -51.91 -74.31
N LYS A 7 -31.18 -50.96 -74.51
CA LYS A 7 -30.71 -50.07 -73.45
C LYS A 7 -31.77 -49.00 -73.19
N SER A 8 -31.96 -48.70 -71.91
CA SER A 8 -33.05 -47.93 -71.30
C SER A 8 -33.20 -46.42 -71.56
N PRO A 9 -32.42 -45.66 -72.37
CA PRO A 9 -32.68 -44.22 -72.46
C PRO A 9 -33.81 -43.81 -73.43
N ASN A 10 -34.30 -44.68 -74.32
CA ASN A 10 -35.20 -44.28 -75.42
C ASN A 10 -36.54 -45.03 -75.43
N ILE A 11 -37.28 -45.03 -74.31
CA ILE A 11 -38.69 -45.48 -74.34
C ILE A 11 -39.57 -44.26 -74.68
N PRO A 12 -40.22 -44.21 -75.85
CA PRO A 12 -41.13 -43.12 -76.21
C PRO A 12 -42.33 -43.07 -75.24
N SER A 13 -42.91 -41.87 -75.06
CA SER A 13 -43.94 -41.57 -74.04
C SER A 13 -45.25 -42.33 -74.17
N SER A 14 -45.42 -43.15 -75.20
CA SER A 14 -46.44 -44.21 -75.25
C SER A 14 -45.85 -45.46 -75.92
N SER A 15 -45.88 -46.57 -75.18
CA SER A 15 -45.53 -47.90 -75.65
C SER A 15 -46.63 -48.87 -75.19
N ILE A 16 -46.99 -49.83 -76.05
CA ILE A 16 -47.99 -50.84 -75.74
C ILE A 16 -47.38 -51.90 -74.81
N VAL A 17 -48.19 -52.50 -73.93
CA VAL A 17 -47.74 -53.46 -72.91
C VAL A 17 -46.94 -54.63 -73.49
N GLU A 18 -47.20 -55.02 -74.75
CA GLU A 18 -46.46 -56.06 -75.48
C GLU A 18 -44.95 -55.74 -75.66
N ASP A 19 -44.57 -54.46 -75.79
CA ASP A 19 -43.15 -54.05 -75.89
C ASP A 19 -42.42 -54.17 -74.54
N PHE A 20 -43.14 -54.09 -73.42
CA PHE A 20 -42.58 -54.34 -72.07
C PHE A 20 -42.47 -55.82 -71.75
N MET A 21 -43.36 -56.64 -72.30
CA MET A 21 -43.39 -58.09 -72.06
C MET A 21 -42.54 -58.90 -73.05
N GLY A 22 -41.96 -58.26 -74.08
CA GLY A 22 -41.04 -58.92 -75.01
C GLY A 22 -41.71 -59.92 -75.97
N ASN A 23 -43.02 -59.78 -76.23
CA ASN A 23 -43.76 -60.67 -77.11
C ASN A 23 -43.94 -60.02 -78.49
N ARG A 24 -42.89 -60.05 -79.31
CA ARG A 24 -42.96 -59.67 -80.72
C ARG A 24 -43.03 -60.93 -81.57
N ASN A 25 -44.06 -61.06 -82.41
CA ASN A 25 -44.29 -62.20 -83.34
C ASN A 25 -44.55 -63.57 -82.69
N GLY A 26 -45.31 -63.64 -81.59
CA GLY A 26 -45.85 -64.91 -81.08
C GLY A 26 -44.82 -65.88 -80.49
N SER A 27 -43.63 -65.39 -80.14
CA SER A 27 -42.60 -66.17 -79.44
C SER A 27 -42.44 -65.66 -78.02
N THR A 28 -42.59 -66.55 -77.03
CA THR A 28 -42.38 -66.25 -75.61
C THR A 28 -40.88 -66.16 -75.33
N VAL A 29 -40.29 -64.96 -75.42
CA VAL A 29 -38.90 -64.75 -75.04
C VAL A 29 -38.79 -64.83 -73.51
N ARG A 30 -38.09 -65.86 -73.02
CA ARG A 30 -37.78 -65.99 -71.59
C ARG A 30 -36.65 -65.01 -71.25
N ILE A 31 -36.92 -64.09 -70.33
CA ILE A 31 -35.85 -63.32 -69.67
C ILE A 31 -35.28 -64.24 -68.58
N PRO A 32 -34.02 -64.70 -68.68
CA PRO A 32 -33.44 -65.52 -67.63
C PRO A 32 -33.26 -64.68 -66.35
N ALA A 33 -33.39 -65.33 -65.19
CA ALA A 33 -33.53 -64.64 -63.89
C ALA A 33 -32.30 -63.76 -63.54
N ASP A 34 -31.13 -64.12 -64.05
CA ASP A 34 -29.89 -63.35 -63.98
C ASP A 34 -29.98 -62.03 -64.77
N ALA A 35 -30.52 -62.05 -65.99
CA ALA A 35 -30.74 -60.86 -66.80
C ALA A 35 -31.81 -59.93 -66.18
N ALA A 36 -32.86 -60.49 -65.59
CA ALA A 36 -33.87 -59.72 -64.87
C ALA A 36 -33.28 -59.08 -63.59
N ALA A 37 -32.44 -59.80 -62.85
CA ALA A 37 -31.73 -59.27 -61.69
C ALA A 37 -30.76 -58.14 -62.09
N LEU A 38 -30.03 -58.27 -63.20
CA LEU A 38 -29.16 -57.23 -63.75
C LEU A 38 -29.94 -55.97 -64.17
N GLN A 39 -31.11 -56.13 -64.79
CA GLN A 39 -31.98 -55.00 -65.13
C GLN A 39 -32.53 -54.32 -63.88
N LEU A 40 -32.89 -55.07 -62.84
CA LEU A 40 -33.40 -54.53 -61.59
C LEU A 40 -32.29 -53.79 -60.82
N LEU A 41 -31.07 -54.33 -60.77
CA LEU A 41 -29.85 -53.69 -60.24
C LEU A 41 -29.50 -52.39 -60.97
N ALA A 42 -29.82 -52.28 -62.26
CA ALA A 42 -29.60 -51.07 -63.05
C ALA A 42 -30.66 -49.98 -62.84
N THR A 43 -31.72 -50.25 -62.08
CA THR A 43 -32.73 -49.22 -61.74
C THR A 43 -32.24 -48.35 -60.57
N GLY A 44 -32.44 -47.03 -60.68
CA GLY A 44 -32.03 -46.04 -59.67
C GLY A 44 -32.38 -46.39 -58.21
N PRO A 45 -33.56 -46.95 -57.90
CA PRO A 45 -33.92 -47.33 -56.53
C PRO A 45 -33.06 -48.46 -55.95
N PHE A 46 -32.60 -49.41 -56.77
CA PHE A 46 -31.73 -50.51 -56.32
C PHE A 46 -30.25 -50.12 -56.28
N GLN A 47 -29.80 -49.19 -57.14
CA GLN A 47 -28.46 -48.60 -57.00
C GLN A 47 -28.29 -47.83 -55.69
N MET A 48 -29.35 -47.21 -55.16
CA MET A 48 -29.33 -46.58 -53.83
C MET A 48 -29.08 -47.58 -52.70
N LEU A 49 -29.47 -48.86 -52.87
CA LEU A 49 -29.18 -49.93 -51.90
C LEU A 49 -27.71 -50.37 -51.91
N THR A 50 -27.01 -50.21 -53.04
CA THR A 50 -25.56 -50.50 -53.18
C THR A 50 -24.66 -49.32 -52.82
N ASN A 51 -25.22 -48.12 -52.64
CA ASN A 51 -24.48 -46.89 -52.35
C ASN A 51 -24.22 -46.66 -50.84
N ALA A 52 -24.24 -47.74 -50.04
CA ALA A 52 -23.82 -47.69 -48.65
C ALA A 52 -22.30 -47.47 -48.60
N GLY A 53 -21.84 -46.49 -47.82
CA GLY A 53 -20.40 -46.24 -47.61
C GLY A 53 -19.70 -47.54 -47.19
N LYS A 54 -18.77 -48.01 -48.02
CA LYS A 54 -18.03 -49.25 -47.74
C LYS A 54 -16.95 -48.96 -46.70
N LEU A 55 -16.95 -49.77 -45.64
CA LEU A 55 -15.96 -49.72 -44.56
C LEU A 55 -14.78 -50.63 -44.90
N PHE A 56 -13.56 -50.15 -44.67
CA PHE A 56 -12.30 -50.87 -44.85
C PHE A 56 -11.47 -50.77 -43.57
N GLU A 57 -10.83 -51.85 -43.14
CA GLU A 57 -10.00 -51.79 -41.93
C GLU A 57 -8.72 -51.01 -42.22
N THR A 58 -8.08 -51.25 -43.38
CA THR A 58 -6.81 -50.58 -43.75
C THR A 58 -6.86 -49.91 -45.13
N LEU A 59 -5.98 -48.94 -45.38
CA LEU A 59 -5.81 -48.33 -46.70
C LEU A 59 -5.30 -49.34 -47.74
N ALA A 60 -4.56 -50.35 -47.31
CA ALA A 60 -4.13 -51.45 -48.17
C ALA A 60 -5.31 -52.26 -48.71
N GLU A 61 -6.33 -52.52 -47.88
CA GLU A 61 -7.57 -53.18 -48.30
C GLU A 61 -8.37 -52.32 -49.27
N LEU A 62 -8.46 -51.01 -49.04
CA LEU A 62 -9.11 -50.08 -49.96
C LEU A 62 -8.42 -50.07 -51.34
N ASN A 63 -7.09 -50.10 -51.36
CA ASN A 63 -6.31 -50.14 -52.60
C ASN A 63 -6.44 -51.48 -53.35
N ALA A 64 -6.71 -52.57 -52.63
CA ALA A 64 -6.94 -53.90 -53.22
C ALA A 64 -8.38 -54.13 -53.68
N ALA A 65 -9.33 -53.29 -53.27
CA ALA A 65 -10.75 -53.45 -53.58
C ALA A 65 -11.09 -53.11 -55.04
N ALA A 66 -12.08 -53.82 -55.60
CA ALA A 66 -12.62 -53.51 -56.92
C ALA A 66 -13.24 -52.10 -56.91
N VAL A 67 -12.86 -51.28 -57.90
CA VAL A 67 -13.24 -49.86 -57.87
C VAL A 67 -14.65 -49.62 -58.38
N GLY A 68 -15.39 -48.73 -57.71
CA GLY A 68 -16.75 -48.36 -58.07
C GLY A 68 -17.15 -47.00 -57.50
N ASP A 69 -18.39 -46.60 -57.78
CA ASP A 69 -18.95 -45.32 -57.31
C ASP A 69 -19.45 -45.45 -55.87
N PHE A 70 -18.55 -45.29 -54.92
CA PHE A 70 -18.85 -45.26 -53.48
C PHE A 70 -17.89 -44.33 -52.74
N THR A 71 -18.26 -43.94 -51.52
CA THR A 71 -17.42 -43.18 -50.61
C THR A 71 -16.77 -44.14 -49.60
N PRO A 72 -15.50 -44.56 -49.77
CA PRO A 72 -14.81 -45.47 -48.85
C PRO A 72 -14.39 -44.80 -47.54
N TRP A 73 -14.58 -45.52 -46.44
CA TRP A 73 -14.15 -45.11 -45.10
C TRP A 73 -13.15 -46.13 -44.58
N VAL A 74 -11.92 -45.70 -44.29
CA VAL A 74 -10.87 -46.51 -43.66
C VAL A 74 -10.88 -46.20 -42.16
N PHE A 75 -11.08 -47.20 -41.30
CA PHE A 75 -11.39 -46.95 -39.88
C PHE A 75 -10.44 -47.59 -38.85
N ALA A 76 -9.56 -48.52 -39.23
CA ALA A 76 -8.73 -49.26 -38.29
C ALA A 76 -7.29 -49.49 -38.80
N ASP A 77 -6.76 -48.60 -39.64
CA ASP A 77 -5.39 -48.69 -40.14
C ASP A 77 -4.41 -48.52 -38.97
N PRO A 78 -3.39 -49.39 -38.82
CA PRO A 78 -2.36 -49.25 -37.80
C PRO A 78 -1.64 -47.90 -37.82
N ASP A 79 -1.57 -47.26 -38.99
CA ASP A 79 -1.14 -45.88 -39.14
C ASP A 79 -2.36 -44.94 -39.06
N GLY A 80 -2.50 -44.28 -37.91
CA GLY A 80 -3.65 -43.42 -37.62
C GLY A 80 -3.89 -42.29 -38.63
N GLU A 81 -2.86 -41.84 -39.34
CA GLU A 81 -2.97 -40.80 -40.38
C GLU A 81 -3.70 -41.30 -41.64
N LYS A 82 -3.82 -42.62 -41.81
CA LYS A 82 -4.53 -43.27 -42.92
C LYS A 82 -6.01 -43.56 -42.63
N ASN A 83 -6.48 -43.28 -41.42
CA ASN A 83 -7.90 -43.39 -41.10
C ASN A 83 -8.65 -42.15 -41.58
N GLY A 84 -9.69 -42.34 -42.37
CA GLY A 84 -10.37 -41.23 -43.03
C GLY A 84 -11.34 -41.65 -44.12
N ILE A 85 -12.02 -40.65 -44.66
CA ILE A 85 -12.85 -40.78 -45.84
C ILE A 85 -11.98 -40.46 -47.05
N TYR A 86 -12.00 -41.35 -48.05
CA TYR A 86 -11.18 -41.21 -49.26
C TYR A 86 -12.04 -40.85 -50.47
N ARG A 87 -11.46 -40.09 -51.40
CA ARG A 87 -12.03 -39.80 -52.71
C ARG A 87 -11.11 -40.28 -53.81
N ARG A 88 -11.66 -40.64 -54.95
CA ARG A 88 -10.85 -41.06 -56.10
C ARG A 88 -10.40 -39.85 -56.91
N ILE A 89 -9.10 -39.74 -57.18
CA ILE A 89 -8.53 -38.77 -58.13
C ILE A 89 -7.70 -39.55 -59.14
N GLY A 90 -8.13 -39.56 -60.41
CA GLY A 90 -7.53 -40.43 -61.42
C GLY A 90 -7.64 -41.91 -61.05
N SER A 91 -6.52 -42.63 -61.02
CA SER A 91 -6.48 -44.05 -60.64
C SER A 91 -6.28 -44.28 -59.14
N ALA A 92 -5.96 -43.25 -58.34
CA ALA A 92 -5.57 -43.38 -56.93
C ALA A 92 -6.68 -42.94 -55.96
N TRP A 93 -6.70 -43.57 -54.78
CA TRP A 93 -7.44 -43.08 -53.63
C TRP A 93 -6.64 -42.00 -52.92
N VAL A 94 -7.25 -40.83 -52.73
CA VAL A 94 -6.66 -39.69 -52.04
C VAL A 94 -7.49 -39.40 -50.80
N TRP A 95 -6.81 -39.22 -49.67
CA TRP A 95 -7.46 -38.85 -48.41
C TRP A 95 -8.22 -37.54 -48.59
N ALA A 96 -9.50 -37.51 -48.20
CA ALA A 96 -10.37 -36.35 -48.41
C ALA A 96 -10.66 -35.60 -47.12
N MET A 97 -11.02 -36.32 -46.06
CA MET A 97 -11.38 -35.75 -44.75
C MET A 97 -11.27 -36.80 -43.64
N PRO A 98 -11.10 -36.38 -42.37
CA PRO A 98 -11.07 -37.32 -41.25
C PRO A 98 -12.43 -38.00 -41.05
N LEU A 99 -12.44 -39.14 -40.35
CA LEU A 99 -13.68 -39.78 -39.94
C LEU A 99 -14.47 -38.85 -38.99
N PRO A 100 -15.81 -38.79 -39.10
CA PRO A 100 -16.65 -37.93 -38.28
C PRO A 100 -16.84 -38.51 -36.87
N TYR A 101 -15.76 -38.65 -36.09
CA TYR A 101 -15.84 -38.93 -34.67
C TYR A 101 -15.75 -37.62 -33.89
N SER A 102 -16.88 -37.17 -33.35
CA SER A 102 -16.90 -35.96 -32.52
C SER A 102 -16.31 -36.20 -31.12
N PHE A 103 -16.27 -37.45 -30.65
CA PHE A 103 -15.79 -37.82 -29.32
C PHE A 103 -15.07 -39.18 -29.32
N ILE A 104 -13.93 -39.27 -28.64
CA ILE A 104 -13.16 -40.49 -28.39
C ILE A 104 -13.13 -40.72 -26.88
N LYS A 105 -13.55 -41.90 -26.43
CA LYS A 105 -13.44 -42.30 -25.03
C LYS A 105 -12.12 -43.04 -24.82
N ALA A 106 -11.32 -42.56 -23.88
CA ALA A 106 -10.12 -43.26 -23.42
C ALA A 106 -10.39 -44.05 -22.14
N THR A 107 -9.60 -45.08 -21.92
CA THR A 107 -9.54 -45.89 -20.71
C THR A 107 -8.18 -45.68 -20.09
N ASN A 108 -8.13 -45.26 -18.83
CA ASN A 108 -6.89 -45.15 -18.06
C ASN A 108 -6.94 -46.21 -16.96
N SER A 109 -6.20 -47.29 -17.15
CA SER A 109 -6.17 -48.42 -16.21
C SER A 109 -5.17 -48.22 -15.07
N GLY A 110 -4.57 -47.02 -14.92
CA GLY A 110 -3.54 -46.72 -13.92
C GLY A 110 -2.14 -47.21 -14.32
N VAL A 111 -1.91 -47.49 -15.61
CA VAL A 111 -0.58 -47.85 -16.12
C VAL A 111 0.19 -46.54 -16.38
N GLY A 112 1.38 -46.39 -15.79
CA GLY A 112 2.16 -45.15 -15.81
C GLY A 112 2.47 -44.63 -14.40
N THR A 113 2.89 -43.36 -14.30
CA THR A 113 2.95 -42.61 -13.02
C THR A 113 1.80 -41.58 -12.98
N PRO A 114 1.46 -41.00 -11.81
CA PRO A 114 0.35 -40.05 -11.72
C PRO A 114 0.49 -38.84 -12.66
N SER A 115 1.72 -38.40 -12.95
CA SER A 115 2.03 -37.34 -13.92
C SER A 115 2.55 -37.83 -15.29
N ALA A 116 2.63 -39.14 -15.54
CA ALA A 116 2.94 -39.73 -16.86
C ALA A 116 1.87 -40.77 -17.23
N ILE A 117 0.72 -40.26 -17.65
CA ILE A 117 -0.50 -41.04 -17.88
C ILE A 117 -0.39 -41.87 -19.16
N GLN A 118 -0.74 -43.15 -19.09
CA GLN A 118 -0.97 -43.99 -20.28
C GLN A 118 -2.45 -44.33 -20.39
N ALA A 119 -3.04 -43.97 -21.52
CA ALA A 119 -4.46 -44.20 -21.79
C ALA A 119 -4.67 -44.96 -23.10
N ASP A 120 -5.63 -45.87 -23.11
CA ASP A 120 -5.98 -46.67 -24.28
C ASP A 120 -7.30 -46.19 -24.88
N THR A 121 -7.35 -46.03 -26.20
CA THR A 121 -8.55 -45.68 -26.95
C THR A 121 -8.87 -46.76 -27.97
N GLY A 122 -10.16 -47.04 -28.19
CA GLY A 122 -10.59 -48.03 -29.19
C GLY A 122 -10.32 -47.63 -30.65
N ILE A 123 -9.90 -46.38 -30.87
CA ILE A 123 -9.54 -45.80 -32.18
C ILE A 123 -8.37 -44.82 -32.01
N PRO A 124 -7.51 -44.62 -33.02
CA PRO A 124 -6.41 -43.66 -32.93
C PRO A 124 -6.86 -42.22 -32.67
N VAL A 125 -6.10 -41.49 -31.85
CA VAL A 125 -6.36 -40.08 -31.51
C VAL A 125 -5.81 -39.16 -32.60
N SER A 126 -6.66 -38.27 -33.13
CA SER A 126 -6.30 -37.23 -34.10
C SER A 126 -6.65 -35.83 -33.56
N GLU A 127 -6.13 -34.79 -34.22
CA GLU A 127 -6.40 -33.37 -33.85
C GLU A 127 -7.86 -32.96 -34.10
N ALA A 128 -8.62 -33.74 -34.88
CA ALA A 128 -10.00 -33.42 -35.25
C ALA A 128 -11.05 -33.91 -34.24
N ALA A 129 -10.64 -34.63 -33.18
CA ALA A 129 -11.55 -35.30 -32.27
C ALA A 129 -11.34 -34.89 -30.81
N LEU A 130 -12.45 -34.81 -30.05
CA LEU A 130 -12.41 -34.54 -28.63
C LEU A 130 -12.17 -35.82 -27.84
N VAL A 131 -11.17 -35.85 -26.96
CA VAL A 131 -10.85 -37.04 -26.16
C VAL A 131 -11.29 -36.83 -24.72
N ILE A 132 -12.03 -37.82 -24.19
CA ILE A 132 -12.48 -37.87 -22.80
C ILE A 132 -11.63 -38.91 -22.08
N VAL A 133 -10.91 -38.49 -21.04
CA VAL A 133 -9.97 -39.34 -20.30
C VAL A 133 -10.32 -39.33 -18.82
N PRO A 134 -10.53 -40.51 -18.19
CA PRO A 134 -10.61 -40.60 -16.73
C PRO A 134 -9.21 -40.54 -16.10
N ILE A 135 -9.09 -39.84 -14.97
CA ILE A 135 -7.86 -39.76 -14.18
C ILE A 135 -7.88 -40.81 -13.08
N ALA A 136 -6.92 -41.74 -13.11
CA ALA A 136 -6.83 -42.84 -12.14
C ALA A 136 -6.24 -42.37 -10.80
N GLU A 137 -5.17 -41.57 -10.85
CA GLU A 137 -4.41 -41.12 -9.67
C GLU A 137 -4.17 -39.60 -9.75
N THR A 138 -4.05 -38.94 -8.59
CA THR A 138 -3.82 -37.49 -8.52
C THR A 138 -2.40 -37.16 -8.97
N SER A 139 -2.23 -36.23 -9.91
CA SER A 139 -0.92 -35.81 -10.44
C SER A 139 0.01 -35.30 -9.32
N ASP A 140 1.26 -35.73 -9.30
CA ASP A 140 2.27 -35.45 -8.27
C ASP A 140 3.47 -34.62 -8.79
N GLU A 141 3.55 -34.39 -10.10
CA GLU A 141 4.58 -33.57 -10.74
C GLU A 141 4.00 -32.67 -11.86
N SER A 142 4.75 -31.64 -12.24
CA SER A 142 4.48 -30.76 -13.39
C SER A 142 5.74 -30.65 -14.27
N PRO A 143 5.66 -30.77 -15.61
CA PRO A 143 4.45 -30.89 -16.42
C PRO A 143 3.88 -32.32 -16.46
N VAL A 144 2.55 -32.42 -16.55
CA VAL A 144 1.86 -33.71 -16.73
C VAL A 144 1.95 -34.14 -18.20
N ALA A 145 2.25 -35.42 -18.45
CA ALA A 145 2.28 -36.02 -19.78
C ALA A 145 1.18 -37.09 -19.93
N ILE A 146 0.65 -37.23 -21.14
CA ILE A 146 -0.32 -38.28 -21.50
C ILE A 146 0.06 -38.94 -22.82
N SER A 147 0.03 -40.27 -22.87
CA SER A 147 0.22 -41.06 -24.10
C SER A 147 -1.03 -41.86 -24.42
N PHE A 148 -1.33 -42.00 -25.71
CA PHE A 148 -2.47 -42.79 -26.21
C PHE A 148 -1.98 -43.99 -27.02
N ASN A 149 -2.45 -45.20 -26.72
CA ASN A 149 -2.15 -46.43 -27.48
C ASN A 149 -0.64 -46.66 -27.71
N GLY A 150 0.21 -46.33 -26.73
CA GLY A 150 1.67 -46.49 -26.82
C GLY A 150 2.39 -45.50 -27.76
N GLN A 151 1.70 -44.45 -28.24
CA GLN A 151 2.29 -43.38 -29.05
C GLN A 151 3.13 -42.42 -28.18
N ALA A 152 3.84 -41.48 -28.83
CA ALA A 152 4.61 -40.44 -28.17
C ALA A 152 3.76 -39.66 -27.14
N ALA A 153 4.35 -39.38 -25.98
CA ALA A 153 3.68 -38.66 -24.91
C ALA A 153 3.44 -37.19 -25.30
N LEU A 154 2.23 -36.72 -25.04
CA LEU A 154 1.78 -35.35 -25.23
C LEU A 154 1.83 -34.60 -23.90
N THR A 155 2.29 -33.35 -23.91
CA THR A 155 2.26 -32.51 -22.70
C THR A 155 0.83 -32.00 -22.46
N VAL A 156 0.28 -32.22 -21.28
CA VAL A 156 -1.06 -31.75 -20.91
C VAL A 156 -1.00 -30.26 -20.56
N LYS A 157 -1.80 -29.45 -21.26
CA LYS A 157 -1.87 -28.00 -21.04
C LYS A 157 -3.29 -27.56 -20.72
N SER A 158 -3.43 -26.53 -19.89
CA SER A 158 -4.72 -25.85 -19.69
C SER A 158 -5.23 -25.23 -21.00
N ASN A 159 -6.51 -24.82 -21.03
CA ASN A 159 -7.06 -24.10 -22.18
C ASN A 159 -6.28 -22.81 -22.50
N SER A 160 -5.72 -22.17 -21.48
CA SER A 160 -4.85 -20.98 -21.57
C SER A 160 -3.40 -21.28 -21.96
N GLY A 161 -3.00 -22.55 -22.08
CA GLY A 161 -1.65 -22.98 -22.52
C GLY A 161 -0.63 -23.15 -21.40
N ASN A 162 -1.05 -23.10 -20.13
CA ASN A 162 -0.18 -23.30 -18.97
C ASN A 162 0.01 -24.79 -18.68
N ASP A 163 1.14 -25.15 -18.06
CA ASP A 163 1.33 -26.47 -17.47
C ASP A 163 0.35 -26.71 -16.32
N ILE A 164 -0.16 -27.94 -16.22
CA ILE A 164 -0.99 -28.32 -15.08
C ILE A 164 -0.09 -28.44 -13.85
N ALA A 165 -0.45 -27.72 -12.78
CA ALA A 165 0.29 -27.77 -11.52
C ALA A 165 0.20 -29.15 -10.86
N GLU A 166 1.14 -29.44 -9.96
CA GLU A 166 1.06 -30.58 -9.05
C GLU A 166 -0.31 -30.58 -8.32
N GLY A 167 -0.94 -31.75 -8.24
CA GLY A 167 -2.31 -31.91 -7.73
C GLY A 167 -3.44 -31.39 -8.63
N GLY A 168 -3.12 -30.81 -9.80
CA GLY A 168 -4.11 -30.19 -10.69
C GLY A 168 -5.02 -31.18 -11.43
N LEU A 169 -4.60 -32.44 -11.57
CA LEU A 169 -5.47 -33.54 -11.99
C LEU A 169 -5.77 -34.42 -10.80
N ILE A 170 -7.03 -34.50 -10.37
CA ILE A 170 -7.45 -35.24 -9.18
C ILE A 170 -7.95 -36.64 -9.58
N ALA A 171 -7.62 -37.67 -8.80
CA ALA A 171 -8.15 -39.02 -8.98
C ALA A 171 -9.69 -39.02 -9.08
N GLY A 172 -10.22 -39.72 -10.07
CA GLY A 172 -11.65 -39.79 -10.38
C GLY A 172 -12.19 -38.64 -11.24
N MET A 173 -11.38 -37.64 -11.58
CA MET A 173 -11.77 -36.56 -12.49
C MET A 173 -11.87 -37.07 -13.93
N LEU A 174 -12.83 -36.54 -14.69
CA LEU A 174 -12.91 -36.71 -16.15
C LEU A 174 -12.36 -35.45 -16.81
N ILE A 175 -11.28 -35.59 -17.56
CA ILE A 175 -10.72 -34.50 -18.37
C ILE A 175 -11.17 -34.63 -19.82
N VAL A 176 -11.29 -33.47 -20.47
CA VAL A 176 -11.73 -33.37 -21.86
C VAL A 176 -10.79 -32.43 -22.59
N GLY A 177 -10.18 -32.90 -23.68
CA GLY A 177 -9.18 -32.14 -24.41
C GLY A 177 -8.98 -32.61 -25.84
N VAL A 178 -8.21 -31.83 -26.60
CA VAL A 178 -7.86 -32.10 -28.01
C VAL A 178 -6.34 -32.26 -28.14
N LYS A 179 -5.92 -33.09 -29.11
CA LYS A 179 -4.52 -33.13 -29.52
C LYS A 179 -4.21 -31.88 -30.35
N ASP A 180 -3.12 -31.21 -30.03
CA ASP A 180 -2.61 -30.03 -30.74
C ASP A 180 -1.08 -30.19 -30.84
N GLY A 181 -0.61 -30.77 -31.95
CA GLY A 181 0.79 -31.15 -32.13
C GLY A 181 1.31 -32.12 -31.06
N GLU A 182 2.29 -31.67 -30.28
CA GLU A 182 2.92 -32.41 -29.16
C GLU A 182 2.21 -32.16 -27.82
N THR A 183 1.05 -31.51 -27.83
CA THR A 183 0.29 -31.17 -26.61
C THR A 183 -1.11 -31.77 -26.59
N PHE A 184 -1.62 -31.99 -25.38
CA PHE A 184 -3.01 -32.30 -25.13
C PHE A 184 -3.66 -31.12 -24.40
N ARG A 185 -4.41 -30.30 -25.14
CA ARG A 185 -5.00 -29.06 -24.64
C ARG A 185 -6.39 -29.32 -24.06
N LEU A 186 -6.56 -29.02 -22.77
CA LEU A 186 -7.84 -29.17 -22.07
C LEU A 186 -8.83 -28.08 -22.49
N ILE A 187 -10.13 -28.42 -22.55
CA ILE A 187 -11.20 -27.45 -22.83
C ILE A 187 -11.54 -26.62 -21.60
N THR A 188 -11.54 -27.22 -20.40
CA THR A 188 -11.86 -26.54 -19.16
C THR A 188 -10.59 -26.12 -18.44
N ASP A 189 -10.53 -24.88 -17.97
CA ASP A 189 -9.37 -24.36 -17.26
C ASP A 189 -9.37 -24.82 -15.79
N GLN A 190 -8.22 -25.32 -15.31
CA GLN A 190 -7.95 -25.57 -13.88
C GLN A 190 -7.65 -24.26 -13.12
N ALA A 191 -7.51 -23.11 -13.79
CA ALA A 191 -7.20 -21.82 -13.15
C ALA A 191 -8.15 -21.43 -11.98
N ASN A 192 -9.37 -21.95 -11.93
CA ASN A 192 -10.30 -21.68 -10.83
C ASN A 192 -9.88 -22.36 -9.51
N SER A 193 -9.19 -23.50 -9.52
CA SER A 193 -8.74 -24.18 -8.30
C SER A 193 -7.51 -23.50 -7.70
N ALA A 194 -6.58 -23.02 -8.54
CA ALA A 194 -5.40 -22.29 -8.11
C ALA A 194 -5.73 -20.93 -7.45
N ILE A 195 -6.75 -20.22 -7.97
CA ILE A 195 -7.23 -18.95 -7.37
C ILE A 195 -7.88 -19.21 -6.01
N VAL A 196 -8.64 -20.31 -5.87
CA VAL A 196 -9.25 -20.70 -4.58
C VAL A 196 -8.16 -21.09 -3.58
N ALA A 197 -7.15 -21.86 -3.98
CA ALA A 197 -6.03 -22.22 -3.11
C ALA A 197 -5.24 -20.99 -2.63
N GLN A 198 -5.01 -20.00 -3.49
CA GLN A 198 -4.38 -18.73 -3.09
C GLN A 198 -5.26 -17.92 -2.13
N ALA A 199 -6.57 -17.85 -2.36
CA ALA A 199 -7.50 -17.18 -1.45
C ALA A 199 -7.54 -17.84 -0.06
N GLU A 200 -7.49 -19.17 0.01
CA GLU A 200 -7.41 -19.92 1.26
C GLU A 200 -6.09 -19.69 2.01
N ALA A 201 -4.97 -19.58 1.30
CA ALA A 201 -3.67 -19.23 1.89
C ALA A 201 -3.69 -17.82 2.51
N PHE A 202 -4.24 -16.83 1.81
CA PHE A 202 -4.41 -15.48 2.37
C PHE A 202 -5.33 -15.46 3.60
N ALA A 203 -6.39 -16.27 3.62
CA ALA A 203 -7.27 -16.40 4.78
C ALA A 203 -6.57 -17.04 5.99
N GLN A 204 -5.66 -18.01 5.78
CA GLN A 204 -4.85 -18.56 6.87
C GLN A 204 -3.85 -17.55 7.42
N GLN A 205 -3.19 -16.78 6.56
CA GLN A 205 -2.24 -15.75 6.99
C GLN A 205 -2.93 -14.65 7.81
N ALA A 206 -4.14 -14.24 7.42
CA ALA A 206 -4.94 -13.27 8.18
C ALA A 206 -5.36 -13.79 9.57
N ARG A 207 -5.62 -15.09 9.70
CA ARG A 207 -5.88 -15.72 11.01
C ARG A 207 -4.64 -15.70 11.90
N GLY A 208 -3.46 -16.00 11.36
CA GLY A 208 -2.18 -15.92 12.07
C GLY A 208 -1.95 -14.54 12.68
N TYR A 209 -2.07 -13.46 11.90
CA TYR A 209 -1.90 -12.09 12.41
C TYR A 209 -2.89 -11.73 13.52
N ARG A 210 -4.14 -12.21 13.43
CA ARG A 210 -5.14 -11.95 14.47
C ARG A 210 -4.79 -12.67 15.77
N ASP A 211 -4.34 -13.91 15.68
CA ASP A 211 -4.00 -14.73 16.84
C ASP A 211 -2.67 -14.25 17.49
N ASP A 212 -1.70 -13.77 16.70
CA ASP A 212 -0.50 -13.09 17.20
C ASP A 212 -0.85 -11.79 17.96
N THR A 213 -1.80 -11.01 17.44
CA THR A 213 -2.26 -9.77 18.08
C THR A 213 -3.00 -10.06 19.39
N ALA A 214 -3.79 -11.15 19.44
CA ALA A 214 -4.46 -11.58 20.66
C ALA A 214 -3.46 -12.04 21.72
N THR A 215 -2.44 -12.82 21.33
CA THR A 215 -1.35 -13.28 22.21
C THR A 215 -0.57 -12.10 22.79
N ALA A 216 -0.20 -11.12 21.95
CA ALA A 216 0.46 -9.90 22.42
C ALA A 216 -0.43 -9.08 23.39
N GLY A 217 -1.75 -9.09 23.20
CA GLY A 217 -2.71 -8.48 24.13
C GLY A 217 -2.75 -9.16 25.50
N GLU A 218 -2.66 -10.48 25.54
CA GLU A 218 -2.60 -11.27 26.77
C GLU A 218 -1.27 -11.05 27.53
N GLU A 219 -0.14 -11.01 26.82
CA GLU A 219 1.18 -10.70 27.41
C GLU A 219 1.24 -9.28 28.01
N ILE A 220 0.65 -8.29 27.32
CA ILE A 220 0.54 -6.92 27.85
C ILE A 220 -0.35 -6.87 29.10
N ALA A 221 -1.43 -7.63 29.13
CA ALA A 221 -2.32 -7.69 30.29
C ALA A 221 -1.61 -8.31 31.51
N GLU A 222 -0.82 -9.37 31.31
CA GLU A 222 0.01 -9.98 32.37
C GLU A 222 1.04 -8.98 32.92
N TYR A 223 1.73 -8.24 32.05
CA TYR A 223 2.69 -7.22 32.45
C TYR A 223 2.02 -6.08 33.26
N ILE A 224 0.79 -5.68 32.90
CA ILE A 224 0.02 -4.67 33.65
C ILE A 224 -0.35 -5.19 35.04
N VAL A 225 -0.81 -6.44 35.17
CA VAL A 225 -1.14 -7.07 36.46
C VAL A 225 0.10 -7.16 37.35
N GLU A 226 1.25 -7.53 36.77
CA GLU A 226 2.51 -7.56 37.50
C GLU A 226 2.89 -6.15 38.01
N ALA A 227 2.85 -5.14 37.14
CA ALA A 227 3.12 -3.75 37.51
C ALA A 227 2.16 -3.21 38.61
N GLN A 228 0.89 -3.59 38.58
CA GLN A 228 -0.08 -3.28 39.63
C GLN A 228 0.25 -4.00 40.94
N GLY A 229 0.73 -5.25 40.88
CA GLY A 229 1.24 -6.00 42.02
C GLY A 229 2.44 -5.31 42.68
N TRP A 230 3.41 -4.85 41.88
CA TRP A 230 4.55 -4.05 42.34
C TRP A 230 4.12 -2.72 42.96
N SER A 231 3.11 -2.04 42.39
CA SER A 231 2.53 -0.81 42.94
C SER A 231 1.84 -1.04 44.29
N THR A 232 1.14 -2.17 44.45
CA THR A 232 0.44 -2.52 45.69
C THR A 232 1.43 -2.85 46.81
N LYS A 233 2.46 -3.65 46.50
CA LYS A 233 3.57 -3.90 47.44
C LYS A 233 4.28 -2.60 47.83
N ALA A 234 4.50 -1.69 46.89
CA ALA A 234 5.10 -0.39 47.18
C ALA A 234 4.24 0.47 48.12
N LYS A 235 2.91 0.44 47.97
CA LYS A 235 1.98 1.11 48.89
C LYS A 235 1.96 0.47 50.27
N GLU A 236 1.93 -0.86 50.35
CA GLU A 236 2.01 -1.59 51.63
C GLU A 236 3.32 -1.29 52.36
N TRP A 237 4.44 -1.23 51.63
CA TRP A 237 5.73 -0.79 52.16
C TRP A 237 5.69 0.66 52.65
N ALA A 238 5.08 1.58 51.90
CA ALA A 238 4.96 2.98 52.30
C ALA A 238 4.11 3.19 53.57
N VAL A 239 3.06 2.39 53.74
CA VAL A 239 2.24 2.36 54.96
C VAL A 239 3.05 1.79 56.13
N SER A 240 3.81 0.72 55.92
CA SER A 240 4.68 0.12 56.95
C SER A 240 5.80 1.06 57.42
N MET A 241 6.21 2.01 56.57
CA MET A 241 7.19 3.06 56.86
C MET A 241 6.57 4.36 57.41
N ASN A 242 5.26 4.37 57.71
CA ASN A 242 4.51 5.49 58.30
C ASN A 242 4.56 6.79 57.47
N LEU A 243 4.58 6.67 56.14
CA LEU A 243 4.67 7.78 55.17
C LEU A 243 3.30 8.38 54.79
N ILE A 244 2.26 8.28 55.63
CA ILE A 244 0.91 8.80 55.29
C ILE A 244 0.39 9.83 56.31
N ASP A 245 1.01 9.98 57.48
CA ASP A 245 0.70 11.09 58.40
C ASP A 245 1.47 12.35 57.96
N GLY A 246 0.72 13.30 57.41
CA GLY A 246 1.17 14.50 56.70
C GLY A 246 1.89 15.58 57.52
N SER A 247 2.63 15.22 58.56
CA SER A 247 3.39 16.17 59.40
C SER A 247 4.93 16.03 59.28
N TYR A 248 5.45 14.95 58.70
CA TYR A 248 6.90 14.75 58.45
C TYR A 248 7.32 14.86 56.97
N HIS A 249 6.38 15.11 56.06
CA HIS A 249 6.58 14.94 54.62
C HIS A 249 7.09 16.15 53.83
N SER A 250 7.18 17.36 54.40
CA SER A 250 7.64 18.52 53.63
C SER A 250 9.16 18.75 53.61
N ALA A 251 9.92 18.14 54.53
CA ALA A 251 11.37 18.35 54.60
C ALA A 251 12.19 17.13 54.14
N ALA A 252 11.74 15.90 54.42
CA ALA A 252 12.48 14.69 54.09
C ALA A 252 12.17 14.12 52.68
N TYR A 253 10.97 14.37 52.15
CA TYR A 253 10.55 13.83 50.85
C TYR A 253 11.17 14.59 49.66
N TRP A 254 11.42 15.90 49.81
CA TRP A 254 12.19 16.70 48.83
C TRP A 254 13.70 16.39 48.88
N ALA A 255 14.20 15.91 50.03
CA ALA A 255 15.57 15.42 50.11
C ALA A 255 15.73 14.09 49.35
N ASN A 256 14.82 13.14 49.50
CA ASN A 256 15.00 11.77 48.97
C ASN A 256 14.77 11.59 47.46
N GLN A 257 13.93 12.40 46.80
CA GLN A 257 13.82 12.34 45.33
C GLN A 257 15.08 12.88 44.63
N SER A 258 15.87 13.70 45.32
CA SER A 258 17.17 14.21 44.88
C SER A 258 18.30 13.18 44.98
N TYR A 259 18.10 12.09 45.74
CA TYR A 259 19.12 11.05 45.95
C TYR A 259 19.14 9.97 44.86
N LEU A 260 18.07 9.78 44.09
CA LEU A 260 17.97 8.71 43.09
C LEU A 260 18.20 9.17 41.63
N THR A 261 18.36 10.47 41.37
CA THR A 261 18.73 11.04 40.04
C THR A 261 20.06 11.81 40.04
N GLY A 262 20.92 11.55 41.04
CA GLY A 262 22.31 12.03 41.08
C GLY A 262 22.54 13.09 42.15
N GLY A 263 22.94 12.65 43.35
CA GLY A 263 23.11 13.44 44.58
C GLY A 263 24.20 14.51 44.60
N VAL A 264 24.46 15.19 43.47
CA VAL A 264 25.40 16.29 43.37
C VAL A 264 24.65 17.55 42.89
N PRO A 265 24.52 18.59 43.73
CA PRO A 265 23.84 19.84 43.36
C PRO A 265 24.44 20.51 42.12
N ILE A 266 23.61 21.20 41.34
CA ILE A 266 24.05 22.10 40.27
C ILE A 266 25.05 23.10 40.83
N GLY A 267 26.13 23.36 40.09
CA GLY A 267 27.22 24.23 40.53
C GLY A 267 28.33 23.53 41.32
N THR A 268 28.17 22.25 41.66
CA THR A 268 29.25 21.49 42.31
C THR A 268 30.40 21.26 41.34
N LYS A 269 31.60 21.64 41.77
CA LYS A 269 32.86 21.40 41.07
C LYS A 269 33.47 20.07 41.52
N VAL A 270 33.89 19.25 40.56
CA VAL A 270 34.50 17.94 40.82
C VAL A 270 35.84 17.82 40.09
N ALA A 271 36.82 17.18 40.75
CA ALA A 271 38.10 16.80 40.16
C ALA A 271 37.99 15.41 39.56
N MET A 272 38.48 15.22 38.34
CA MET A 272 38.53 13.90 37.70
C MET A 272 39.92 13.60 37.15
N TYR A 273 40.36 12.37 37.37
CA TYR A 273 41.61 11.84 36.83
C TYR A 273 41.41 11.48 35.35
N GLY A 274 41.76 12.41 34.47
CA GLY A 274 41.62 12.27 33.03
C GLY A 274 42.04 13.55 32.31
N ASN A 275 42.33 13.44 31.01
CA ASN A 275 42.77 14.55 30.16
C ASN A 275 41.63 15.49 29.68
N GLY A 276 40.39 15.22 30.13
CA GLY A 276 39.22 16.02 29.77
C GLY A 276 38.65 15.77 28.38
N ALA A 277 39.03 14.68 27.71
CA ALA A 277 38.47 14.31 26.40
C ALA A 277 37.00 13.83 26.47
N THR A 278 36.61 13.22 27.59
CA THR A 278 35.24 12.75 27.83
C THR A 278 34.62 13.56 28.96
N THR A 279 33.54 14.28 28.66
CA THR A 279 32.78 15.03 29.67
C THR A 279 31.75 14.11 30.33
N PRO A 280 31.68 14.06 31.67
CA PRO A 280 30.68 13.27 32.36
C PRO A 280 29.25 13.76 32.04
N PRO A 281 28.26 12.85 31.95
CA PRO A 281 26.88 13.24 31.71
C PRO A 281 26.34 14.26 32.72
N GLY A 282 25.77 15.35 32.22
CA GLY A 282 25.23 16.44 33.04
C GLY A 282 26.28 17.43 33.58
N TYR A 283 27.56 17.25 33.26
CA TYR A 283 28.64 18.18 33.61
C TYR A 283 29.15 18.92 32.37
N ILE A 284 29.82 20.05 32.60
CA ILE A 284 30.65 20.72 31.60
C ILE A 284 32.07 20.85 32.11
N LYS A 285 33.05 20.89 31.20
CA LYS A 285 34.45 21.14 31.56
C LYS A 285 34.59 22.55 32.13
N TRP A 286 35.32 22.68 33.24
CA TRP A 286 35.66 23.98 33.79
C TRP A 286 36.70 24.66 32.89
N ILE A 287 36.34 25.80 32.31
CA ILE A 287 37.22 26.63 31.50
C ILE A 287 37.17 28.04 32.11
N PRO A 288 38.30 28.63 32.53
CA PRO A 288 38.31 29.97 33.09
C PRO A 288 37.71 31.00 32.13
N GLY A 289 36.83 31.86 32.64
CA GLY A 289 36.17 32.89 31.84
C GLY A 289 35.09 32.37 30.87
N PHE A 290 34.75 31.08 30.91
CA PHE A 290 33.66 30.53 30.11
C PHE A 290 32.33 31.20 30.45
N GLU A 291 31.61 31.61 29.41
CA GLU A 291 30.33 32.29 29.53
C GLU A 291 29.18 31.30 29.69
N VAL A 292 28.43 31.41 30.79
CA VAL A 292 27.26 30.57 31.07
C VAL A 292 26.02 31.24 30.47
N THR A 293 25.77 30.92 29.20
CA THR A 293 24.64 31.46 28.42
C THR A 293 23.31 30.79 28.77
N SER A 294 22.23 31.19 28.09
CA SER A 294 20.90 30.57 28.21
C SER A 294 20.86 29.10 27.80
N ALA A 295 21.88 28.57 27.11
CA ALA A 295 22.00 27.15 26.79
C ALA A 295 22.26 26.25 28.02
N LEU A 296 22.64 26.87 29.16
CA LEU A 296 22.91 26.20 30.43
C LEU A 296 21.97 26.79 31.51
N PRO A 297 20.64 26.61 31.40
CA PRO A 297 19.65 27.36 32.18
C PRO A 297 19.81 27.13 33.69
N ASP A 298 20.02 25.89 34.10
CA ASP A 298 20.19 25.46 35.49
C ASP A 298 21.46 26.07 36.12
N LEU A 299 22.61 25.92 35.46
CA LEU A 299 23.88 26.47 35.92
C LEU A 299 23.88 28.00 35.93
N ARG A 300 23.23 28.63 34.93
CA ARG A 300 23.08 30.07 34.84
C ARG A 300 22.29 30.62 36.01
N ALA A 301 21.14 30.01 36.30
CA ALA A 301 20.31 30.39 37.44
C ALA A 301 21.08 30.25 38.76
N TYR A 302 21.82 29.15 38.93
CA TYR A 302 22.68 28.93 40.09
C TYR A 302 23.77 30.03 40.21
N GLY A 303 24.49 30.33 39.13
CA GLY A 303 25.57 31.32 39.14
C GLY A 303 25.08 32.74 39.48
N LEU A 304 23.95 33.15 38.92
CA LEU A 304 23.32 34.44 39.26
C LEU A 304 22.89 34.50 40.72
N ALA A 305 22.26 33.43 41.24
CA ALA A 305 21.83 33.35 42.64
C ALA A 305 23.01 33.36 43.63
N ASN A 306 24.18 32.87 43.22
CA ASN A 306 25.37 32.77 44.06
C ASN A 306 26.42 33.86 43.76
N GLY A 307 26.02 34.96 43.12
CA GLY A 307 26.85 36.16 42.99
C GLY A 307 28.08 36.00 42.11
N TRP A 308 28.02 35.14 41.09
CA TRP A 308 29.11 35.01 40.13
C TRP A 308 29.29 36.32 39.35
N ALA A 309 30.53 36.60 38.95
CA ALA A 309 30.81 37.74 38.08
C ALA A 309 30.00 37.59 36.78
N VAL A 310 29.43 38.69 36.30
CA VAL A 310 28.66 38.73 35.05
C VAL A 310 29.42 39.56 34.01
N ASN A 311 29.34 39.16 32.74
CA ASN A 311 29.89 39.94 31.64
C ASN A 311 28.95 41.10 31.24
N GLY A 312 29.35 41.88 30.22
CA GLY A 312 28.55 43.00 29.69
C GLY A 312 27.15 42.62 29.17
N ASN A 313 26.89 41.32 28.94
CA ASN A 313 25.60 40.79 28.50
C ASN A 313 24.76 40.25 29.68
N GLY A 314 25.21 40.42 30.93
CA GLY A 314 24.54 39.91 32.12
C GLY A 314 24.66 38.39 32.29
N ASN A 315 25.57 37.74 31.58
CA ASN A 315 25.78 36.30 31.65
C ASN A 315 26.86 35.99 32.71
N PRO A 316 26.61 35.08 33.67
CA PRO A 316 27.63 34.64 34.61
C PRO A 316 28.84 34.06 33.87
N VAL A 317 30.04 34.36 34.36
CA VAL A 317 31.29 33.79 33.87
C VAL A 317 31.91 32.88 34.92
N LEU A 318 32.49 31.77 34.50
CA LEU A 318 33.25 30.92 35.41
C LEU A 318 34.47 31.69 35.94
N PRO A 319 34.75 31.63 37.26
CA PRO A 319 35.90 32.31 37.87
C PRO A 319 37.21 32.05 37.14
N ALA A 320 38.03 33.10 37.03
CA ALA A 320 39.31 33.06 36.32
C ALA A 320 40.38 32.28 37.10
N GLY A 321 41.33 31.67 36.38
CA GLY A 321 42.54 31.06 36.93
C GLY A 321 42.73 29.59 36.52
N ASP A 322 43.73 29.34 35.67
CA ASP A 322 44.24 28.00 35.43
C ASP A 322 45.14 27.57 36.61
N SER A 323 45.00 26.32 37.06
CA SER A 323 45.92 25.69 38.03
C SER A 323 46.06 26.38 39.40
N LEU A 324 44.98 26.95 39.93
CA LEU A 324 44.96 27.55 41.27
C LEU A 324 44.66 26.52 42.38
N PHE A 325 45.28 26.72 43.55
CA PHE A 325 44.85 26.05 44.77
C PHE A 325 43.59 26.70 45.35
N GLU A 326 42.63 25.85 45.73
CA GLU A 326 41.39 26.31 46.33
C GLU A 326 41.54 26.55 47.82
N ARG A 327 40.85 27.57 48.32
CA ARG A 327 40.78 27.87 49.75
C ARG A 327 39.37 28.28 50.15
N MET A 328 38.94 27.84 51.34
CA MET A 328 37.61 28.16 51.87
C MET A 328 37.44 29.67 52.04
N TRP A 329 36.29 30.19 51.60
CA TRP A 329 35.81 31.54 51.89
C TRP A 329 34.53 31.46 52.72
N LEU A 330 34.37 32.39 53.67
CA LEU A 330 33.18 32.54 54.51
C LEU A 330 32.79 34.01 54.54
N PRO A 331 31.50 34.37 54.41
CA PRO A 331 31.05 35.74 54.61
C PRO A 331 31.49 36.30 55.97
N GLY A 332 32.07 37.50 56.01
CA GLY A 332 32.49 38.17 57.26
C GLY A 332 33.82 37.71 57.87
N GLN A 333 34.62 36.90 57.16
CA GLN A 333 35.93 36.43 57.64
C GLN A 333 36.97 37.56 57.81
N THR A 334 37.75 37.53 58.90
CA THR A 334 38.71 38.59 59.29
C THR A 334 40.19 38.24 59.09
N ARG A 335 40.52 36.96 58.86
CA ARG A 335 41.91 36.44 58.81
C ARG A 335 42.70 36.93 57.59
N ASP A 336 42.00 37.35 56.54
CA ASP A 336 42.56 37.85 55.28
C ASP A 336 41.50 38.75 54.62
N ALA A 337 41.47 40.02 55.04
CA ALA A 337 40.40 40.96 54.70
C ALA A 337 40.32 41.27 53.19
N GLY A 338 41.40 41.03 52.43
CA GLY A 338 41.41 41.19 50.97
C GLY A 338 40.82 40.01 50.20
N ARG A 339 40.46 38.91 50.88
CA ARG A 339 39.93 37.69 50.24
C ARG A 339 38.40 37.73 50.13
N ALA A 340 37.92 37.85 48.91
CA ALA A 340 36.50 37.80 48.54
C ALA A 340 36.17 36.51 47.75
N PHE A 341 34.87 36.22 47.59
CA PHE A 341 34.44 35.09 46.77
C PHE A 341 34.90 35.29 45.31
N GLY A 342 35.49 34.26 44.72
CA GLY A 342 35.96 34.30 43.33
C GLY A 342 37.23 35.12 43.06
N THR A 343 37.86 35.74 44.08
CA THR A 343 39.13 36.47 43.88
C THR A 343 40.32 35.53 43.80
N VAL A 344 41.25 35.81 42.89
CA VAL A 344 42.53 35.12 42.77
C VAL A 344 43.59 35.85 43.57
N GLN A 345 44.41 35.11 44.32
CA GLN A 345 45.56 35.64 45.06
C GLN A 345 46.84 35.03 44.48
N ALA A 346 47.88 35.85 44.31
CA ALA A 346 49.19 35.37 43.89
C ALA A 346 49.83 34.49 44.97
N ASP A 347 50.83 33.69 44.59
CA ASP A 347 51.64 32.97 45.56
C ASP A 347 52.37 33.95 46.47
N ALA A 348 52.45 33.62 47.75
CA ALA A 348 53.13 34.43 48.75
C ALA A 348 54.01 33.54 49.61
N PHE A 349 55.27 33.95 49.76
CA PHE A 349 56.17 33.38 50.76
C PHE A 349 56.26 34.33 51.94
N GLN A 350 56.12 33.81 53.16
CA GLN A 350 56.20 34.66 54.35
C GLN A 350 57.60 35.28 54.46
N GLY A 351 57.65 36.57 54.80
CA GLY A 351 58.91 37.27 55.03
C GLY A 351 59.74 36.53 56.09
N HIS A 352 60.96 36.18 55.72
CA HIS A 352 61.90 35.45 56.58
C HIS A 352 63.29 36.05 56.38
N LYS A 353 64.15 35.88 57.38
CA LYS A 353 65.55 36.31 57.34
C LYS A 353 66.43 35.11 57.60
N PHE A 354 67.55 35.04 56.89
CA PHE A 354 68.64 34.13 57.23
C PHE A 354 69.68 34.91 58.03
N GLU A 355 70.10 34.34 59.15
CA GLU A 355 71.25 34.84 59.89
C GLU A 355 72.51 34.16 59.35
N LEU A 356 73.51 34.97 59.01
CA LEU A 356 74.83 34.46 58.64
C LEU A 356 75.50 34.00 59.94
N LEU A 357 75.77 32.70 60.06
CA LEU A 357 76.66 32.18 61.10
C LEU A 357 78.08 32.67 60.79
N THR A 358 78.45 33.84 61.31
CA THR A 358 79.84 34.30 61.32
C THR A 358 80.49 33.77 62.60
N ASN A 359 81.51 32.94 62.45
CA ASN A 359 82.32 32.56 63.59
C ASN A 359 83.30 33.71 63.83
N ALA A 360 83.14 34.45 64.93
CA ALA A 360 84.08 35.50 65.33
C ALA A 360 85.40 34.87 65.79
N GLY A 361 86.22 34.40 64.84
CA GLY A 361 87.59 33.97 65.10
C GLY A 361 88.45 35.18 65.44
N GLY A 362 89.10 35.15 66.61
CA GLY A 362 90.14 36.10 66.97
C GLY A 362 91.20 36.20 65.86
N ARG A 363 91.67 37.41 65.61
CA ARG A 363 92.56 37.76 64.50
C ARG A 363 93.88 36.96 64.57
N GLY A 364 94.07 35.99 63.67
CA GLY A 364 95.37 35.34 63.47
C GLY A 364 95.27 33.87 63.08
N THR A 365 95.84 33.57 61.90
CA THR A 365 96.15 32.24 61.32
C THR A 365 95.03 31.51 60.56
N SER A 366 95.21 31.52 59.23
CA SER A 366 94.79 30.62 58.15
C SER A 366 93.34 30.07 58.12
N THR A 367 92.59 30.57 57.14
CA THR A 367 91.26 30.10 56.67
C THR A 367 90.07 30.44 57.58
N VAL A 368 89.75 31.73 57.67
CA VAL A 368 88.48 32.19 58.26
C VAL A 368 87.40 32.24 57.18
N VAL A 369 86.41 31.35 57.26
CA VAL A 369 85.17 31.47 56.49
C VAL A 369 84.35 32.61 57.08
N GLY A 370 84.13 33.68 56.31
CA GLY A 370 83.31 34.82 56.73
C GLY A 370 84.08 35.98 57.37
N GLN A 371 85.27 36.31 56.87
CA GLN A 371 85.86 37.62 57.15
C GLN A 371 84.99 38.70 56.50
N VAL A 372 84.33 39.52 57.31
CA VAL A 372 84.00 40.88 56.90
C VAL A 372 85.34 41.54 56.66
N ASP A 373 85.67 41.86 55.41
CA ASP A 373 86.74 42.80 55.12
C ASP A 373 86.35 44.11 55.82
N VAL A 374 86.88 44.32 57.02
CA VAL A 374 86.96 45.65 57.60
C VAL A 374 88.01 46.37 56.76
N ILE A 375 87.57 46.93 55.64
CA ILE A 375 88.32 47.96 54.95
C ILE A 375 88.14 49.23 55.80
N ASP A 376 89.27 49.64 56.34
CA ASP A 376 89.51 50.90 57.03
C ASP A 376 88.93 52.10 56.23
N GLY A 377 88.50 53.12 56.97
CA GLY A 377 87.71 54.27 56.54
C GLY A 377 87.70 54.63 55.05
N SER A 378 86.61 54.32 54.35
CA SER A 378 85.90 55.22 53.43
C SER A 378 84.89 54.44 52.58
N THR A 379 83.89 55.17 52.09
CA THR A 379 82.89 54.80 51.09
C THR A 379 81.80 53.82 51.50
N THR A 380 80.57 54.22 51.19
CA THR A 380 79.33 53.45 51.10
C THR A 380 79.50 52.22 50.21
N GLY A 381 80.25 51.24 50.68
CA GLY A 381 80.40 49.93 50.05
C GLY A 381 79.18 49.11 50.40
N SER A 382 78.28 48.95 49.43
CA SER A 382 77.13 48.05 49.55
C SER A 382 77.64 46.67 49.98
N VAL A 383 77.38 46.27 51.24
CA VAL A 383 77.55 44.89 51.68
C VAL A 383 76.55 44.10 50.85
N THR A 384 77.02 43.60 49.72
CA THR A 384 76.19 42.78 48.83
C THR A 384 75.85 41.56 49.65
N ASN A 385 74.60 41.45 50.08
CA ASN A 385 74.11 40.34 50.87
C ASN A 385 74.35 39.06 50.05
N ARG A 386 75.45 38.35 50.31
CA ARG A 386 75.90 37.17 49.55
C ARG A 386 75.07 35.94 49.91
N ILE A 387 73.75 36.06 49.88
CA ILE A 387 72.87 34.90 49.96
C ILE A 387 72.95 34.22 48.59
N GLY A 388 73.72 33.13 48.52
CA GLY A 388 73.88 32.33 47.32
C GLY A 388 72.63 31.48 47.02
N ASN A 389 72.66 30.79 45.89
CA ASN A 389 71.65 29.77 45.57
C ASN A 389 71.60 28.72 46.69
N PRO A 390 70.43 28.18 47.03
CA PRO A 390 70.34 27.11 48.00
C PRO A 390 71.16 25.91 47.52
N ILE A 391 72.07 25.44 48.36
CA ILE A 391 72.92 24.27 48.12
C ILE A 391 72.52 23.14 49.07
N THR A 392 72.77 21.90 48.67
CA THR A 392 72.52 20.74 49.56
C THR A 392 73.50 20.75 50.73
N ASP A 393 73.01 20.35 51.91
CA ASP A 393 73.80 20.16 53.13
C ASP A 393 74.20 18.68 53.35
N GLY A 394 73.91 17.83 52.35
CA GLY A 394 74.19 16.39 52.41
C GLY A 394 73.29 15.59 53.36
N THR A 395 72.38 16.22 54.11
CA THR A 395 71.53 15.58 55.13
C THR A 395 70.04 15.71 54.80
N ASN A 396 69.61 16.87 54.31
CA ASN A 396 68.21 17.21 54.06
C ASN A 396 67.83 17.14 52.56
N GLY A 397 68.67 16.47 51.76
CA GLY A 397 68.49 16.28 50.32
C GLY A 397 68.89 17.49 49.47
N ALA A 398 68.66 17.40 48.15
CA ALA A 398 68.89 18.52 47.23
C ALA A 398 67.75 19.55 47.35
N PRO A 399 68.06 20.85 47.51
CA PRO A 399 67.05 21.89 47.54
C PRO A 399 66.19 21.89 46.27
N ARG A 400 64.86 21.90 46.42
CA ARG A 400 63.92 22.01 45.31
C ARG A 400 63.64 23.48 45.05
N THR A 401 64.15 24.02 43.95
CA THR A 401 63.90 25.40 43.50
C THR A 401 63.09 25.39 42.21
N ALA A 402 62.14 26.31 42.08
CA ALA A 402 61.36 26.53 40.88
C ALA A 402 61.03 28.02 40.74
N THR A 403 60.55 28.42 39.55
CA THR A 403 60.09 29.81 39.27
C THR A 403 58.83 30.19 40.06
N GLU A 404 58.07 29.20 40.53
CA GLU A 404 56.83 29.35 41.28
C GLU A 404 56.96 28.69 42.66
N THR A 405 56.54 29.38 43.72
CA THR A 405 56.49 28.79 45.06
C THR A 405 55.31 27.84 45.17
N ARG A 406 55.58 26.53 45.20
CA ARG A 406 54.52 25.51 45.30
C ARG A 406 54.92 24.33 46.16
N VAL A 407 53.93 23.79 46.85
CA VAL A 407 54.01 22.47 47.46
C VAL A 407 53.94 21.39 46.37
N ALA A 408 54.36 20.16 46.70
CA ALA A 408 54.16 19.02 45.82
C ALA A 408 52.67 18.86 45.47
N ASN A 409 52.36 18.67 44.18
CA ASN A 409 50.98 18.62 43.68
C ASN A 409 50.85 17.71 42.45
N VAL A 410 49.61 17.43 42.07
CA VAL A 410 49.23 16.66 40.88
C VAL A 410 48.08 17.37 40.15
N THR A 411 48.04 17.26 38.83
CA THR A 411 47.08 17.95 37.96
C THR A 411 45.84 17.09 37.68
N PHE A 412 44.65 17.68 37.79
CA PHE A 412 43.37 17.07 37.44
C PHE A 412 42.59 17.94 36.45
N THR A 413 41.65 17.33 35.73
CA THR A 413 40.65 18.10 34.97
C THR A 413 39.45 18.39 35.86
N TRP A 414 39.00 19.63 35.86
CA TRP A 414 37.85 20.08 36.62
C TRP A 414 36.58 20.11 35.78
N PHE A 415 35.47 19.67 36.37
CA PHE A 415 34.14 19.71 35.78
C PHE A 415 33.15 20.34 36.75
N ILE A 416 32.08 20.95 36.23
CA ILE A 416 30.99 21.52 37.03
C ILE A 416 29.65 20.96 36.60
N LYS A 417 28.81 20.58 37.58
CA LYS A 417 27.46 20.06 37.34
C LYS A 417 26.59 21.16 36.75
N ALA A 418 26.14 20.97 35.51
CA ALA A 418 25.43 22.00 34.76
C ALA A 418 23.93 21.75 34.61
N TYR A 419 23.49 20.49 34.71
CA TYR A 419 22.10 20.07 34.46
C TYR A 419 21.56 19.20 35.61
N SER A 420 20.32 19.45 36.01
CA SER A 420 19.60 18.75 37.10
C SER A 420 19.22 17.29 36.80
N ALA A 421 19.03 16.92 35.54
CA ALA A 421 18.73 15.55 35.11
C ALA A 421 19.50 15.18 33.82
N PRO A 422 19.79 13.90 33.57
CA PRO A 422 20.10 13.45 32.21
C PRO A 422 18.84 13.67 31.36
N ILE A 423 18.93 14.46 30.30
CA ILE A 423 17.87 14.53 29.30
C ILE A 423 17.97 13.24 28.50
N ASP A 424 17.33 12.17 28.96
CA ASP A 424 17.35 10.89 28.24
C ASP A 424 16.61 11.04 26.90
N ALA A 425 17.20 10.47 25.84
CA ALA A 425 16.62 10.52 24.49
C ALA A 425 15.19 9.93 24.44
N ALA A 426 14.86 9.01 25.35
CA ALA A 426 13.54 8.40 25.46
C ALA A 426 12.44 9.42 25.85
N THR A 427 12.75 10.38 26.72
CA THR A 427 11.78 11.41 27.17
C THR A 427 11.48 12.41 26.06
N VAL A 428 12.47 12.72 25.22
CA VAL A 428 12.30 13.55 24.02
C VAL A 428 11.47 12.82 22.96
N ALA A 429 11.74 11.53 22.74
CA ALA A 429 10.99 10.71 21.80
C ALA A 429 9.51 10.56 22.19
N ALA A 430 9.21 10.35 23.48
CA ALA A 430 7.83 10.27 23.96
C ALA A 430 7.06 11.59 23.76
N ALA A 431 7.69 12.74 24.03
CA ALA A 431 7.09 14.05 23.77
C ALA A 431 6.82 14.28 22.28
N GLN A 432 7.72 13.84 21.40
CA GLN A 432 7.52 13.91 19.95
C GLN A 432 6.37 13.04 19.48
N VAL A 433 6.28 11.79 19.96
CA VAL A 433 5.17 10.88 19.63
C VAL A 433 3.82 11.44 20.06
N LEU A 434 3.76 12.13 21.23
CA LEU A 434 2.54 12.80 21.66
C LEU A 434 2.13 13.96 20.72
N SER A 435 3.11 14.74 20.23
CA SER A 435 2.87 15.79 19.24
C SER A 435 2.37 15.20 17.92
N ASP A 436 3.03 14.16 17.43
CA ASP A 436 2.68 13.50 16.17
C ASP A 436 1.27 12.87 16.24
N LEU A 437 0.89 12.32 17.41
CA LEU A 437 -0.45 11.79 17.65
C LEU A 437 -1.51 12.90 17.67
N ALA A 438 -1.22 14.06 18.26
CA ALA A 438 -2.13 15.20 18.25
C ALA A 438 -2.36 15.70 16.82
N ASP A 439 -1.30 15.81 16.02
CA ASP A 439 -1.38 16.20 14.60
C ASP A 439 -2.14 15.15 13.77
N ALA A 440 -1.88 13.87 13.99
CA ALA A 440 -2.60 12.79 13.31
C ALA A 440 -4.11 12.84 13.61
N ARG A 441 -4.49 13.06 14.87
CA ARG A 441 -5.91 13.21 15.27
C ARG A 441 -6.55 14.43 14.62
N ALA A 442 -5.85 15.57 14.55
CA ALA A 442 -6.36 16.76 13.88
C ALA A 442 -6.59 16.54 12.38
N ARG A 443 -5.67 15.82 11.71
CA ARG A 443 -5.82 15.45 10.29
C ARG A 443 -6.99 14.50 10.05
N VAL A 444 -7.18 13.51 10.92
CA VAL A 444 -8.33 12.58 10.85
C VAL A 444 -9.64 13.34 11.03
N ALA A 445 -9.75 14.20 12.05
CA ALA A 445 -10.95 15.01 12.27
C ALA A 445 -11.28 15.92 11.08
N ALA A 446 -10.25 16.49 10.43
CA ALA A 446 -10.44 17.30 9.23
C ALA A 446 -10.94 16.47 8.03
N LEU A 447 -10.44 15.24 7.84
CA LEU A 447 -10.89 14.32 6.80
C LEU A 447 -12.34 13.86 7.02
N GLU A 448 -12.70 13.52 8.26
CA GLU A 448 -14.07 13.15 8.61
C GLU A 448 -15.04 14.32 8.36
N ALA A 449 -14.60 15.55 8.65
CA ALA A 449 -15.38 16.76 8.39
C ALA A 449 -15.56 17.07 6.89
N SER A 450 -14.67 16.58 6.01
CA SER A 450 -14.69 16.85 4.57
C SER A 450 -15.39 15.78 3.73
N GLN A 451 -15.71 14.60 4.27
CA GLN A 451 -16.26 13.47 3.49
C GLN A 451 -17.78 13.27 3.59
N GLY A 452 -18.46 13.92 4.52
CA GLY A 452 -19.91 13.76 4.74
C GLY A 452 -20.78 14.73 3.93
N TRP A 453 -21.91 14.25 3.38
CA TRP A 453 -22.99 15.10 2.89
C TRP A 453 -23.62 15.85 4.07
N LYS A 454 -23.54 17.18 4.06
CA LYS A 454 -24.13 18.05 5.08
C LYS A 454 -25.41 18.68 4.56
N TYR A 455 -26.41 18.79 5.42
CA TYR A 455 -27.65 19.48 5.09
C TYR A 455 -27.38 20.97 4.82
N VAL A 456 -27.78 21.46 3.64
CA VAL A 456 -27.66 22.87 3.23
C VAL A 456 -28.99 23.59 3.46
N GLY A 457 -30.11 22.96 3.08
CA GLY A 457 -31.43 23.54 3.23
C GLY A 457 -32.55 22.69 2.62
N ARG A 458 -33.79 23.06 2.91
CA ARG A 458 -35.00 22.50 2.32
C ARG A 458 -35.76 23.61 1.61
N TYR A 459 -36.23 23.33 0.41
CA TYR A 459 -36.84 24.29 -0.49
C TYR A 459 -38.22 23.78 -0.89
N GLN A 460 -39.23 24.59 -0.60
CA GLN A 460 -40.64 24.27 -0.82
C GLN A 460 -41.27 25.35 -1.70
N PRO A 461 -40.95 25.38 -3.01
CA PRO A 461 -41.60 26.32 -3.92
C PRO A 461 -43.11 26.08 -3.90
N SER A 462 -43.89 27.16 -3.90
CA SER A 462 -45.35 27.13 -3.92
C SER A 462 -45.84 28.15 -4.92
N ALA A 463 -46.21 27.69 -6.12
CA ALA A 463 -46.52 28.55 -7.26
C ALA A 463 -45.43 29.62 -7.53
N ALA A 464 -44.15 29.25 -7.38
CA ALA A 464 -43.00 30.14 -7.59
C ALA A 464 -42.42 29.97 -9.00
N ALA A 465 -42.03 31.05 -9.68
CA ALA A 465 -41.41 30.94 -11.01
C ALA A 465 -40.11 30.11 -11.00
N TYR A 466 -39.35 30.15 -9.90
CA TYR A 466 -38.13 29.39 -9.69
C TYR A 466 -37.91 29.09 -8.20
N ALA A 467 -37.07 28.10 -7.92
CA ALA A 467 -36.55 27.82 -6.59
C ALA A 467 -35.05 28.13 -6.56
N LEU A 468 -34.66 29.23 -5.89
CA LEU A 468 -33.28 29.69 -5.77
C LEU A 468 -32.58 29.04 -4.58
N VAL A 469 -31.36 28.55 -4.79
CA VAL A 469 -30.46 28.03 -3.77
C VAL A 469 -29.19 28.90 -3.77
N PRO A 470 -29.13 29.92 -2.89
CA PRO A 470 -27.98 30.83 -2.81
C PRO A 470 -26.91 30.32 -1.81
N ASN A 471 -25.81 31.05 -1.71
CA ASN A 471 -24.74 30.90 -0.71
C ASN A 471 -24.03 29.53 -0.74
N LEU A 472 -23.78 29.00 -1.93
CA LEU A 472 -23.15 27.69 -2.12
C LEU A 472 -21.61 27.76 -2.21
N SER A 473 -20.98 28.90 -1.90
CA SER A 473 -19.53 29.08 -1.97
C SER A 473 -18.72 28.16 -1.04
N ALA A 474 -19.34 27.62 0.02
CA ALA A 474 -18.66 26.69 0.93
C ALA A 474 -18.57 25.25 0.39
N TYR A 475 -19.22 24.92 -0.74
CA TYR A 475 -19.43 23.54 -1.18
C TYR A 475 -18.85 23.28 -2.57
N LYS A 476 -18.14 22.17 -2.72
CA LYS A 476 -17.62 21.70 -4.02
C LYS A 476 -18.56 20.73 -4.72
N LYS A 477 -19.31 19.96 -3.93
CA LYS A 477 -20.32 19.00 -4.41
C LYS A 477 -21.65 19.32 -3.78
N ILE A 478 -22.71 19.30 -4.58
CA ILE A 478 -24.09 19.53 -4.15
C ILE A 478 -24.97 18.38 -4.61
N ARG A 479 -25.91 17.98 -3.77
CA ARG A 479 -26.93 16.98 -4.08
C ARG A 479 -28.31 17.54 -3.81
N LEU A 480 -29.19 17.45 -4.80
CA LEU A 480 -30.59 17.82 -4.68
C LEU A 480 -31.44 16.57 -4.75
N LYS A 481 -32.41 16.43 -3.85
CA LYS A 481 -33.36 15.31 -3.86
C LYS A 481 -34.75 15.79 -3.50
N GLY A 482 -35.75 15.37 -4.27
CA GLY A 482 -37.14 15.61 -3.91
C GLY A 482 -38.05 15.57 -5.11
N ARG A 483 -39.15 16.32 -5.00
CA ARG A 483 -40.22 16.33 -5.99
C ARG A 483 -40.63 17.74 -6.34
N VAL A 484 -40.93 17.96 -7.62
CA VAL A 484 -41.47 19.22 -8.12
C VAL A 484 -42.52 18.96 -9.19
N GLN A 485 -43.51 19.84 -9.23
CA GLN A 485 -44.57 19.92 -10.19
C GLN A 485 -44.52 21.31 -10.83
N LYS A 486 -44.77 21.38 -12.13
CA LYS A 486 -44.90 22.65 -12.85
C LYS A 486 -46.37 22.95 -13.16
N SER A 487 -46.71 24.21 -13.39
CA SER A 487 -48.08 24.63 -13.69
C SER A 487 -48.49 24.50 -15.16
N VAL A 488 -47.54 24.48 -16.10
CA VAL A 488 -47.77 24.44 -17.55
C VAL A 488 -47.46 23.04 -18.11
N THR A 489 -48.22 22.54 -19.07
CA THR A 489 -47.99 21.25 -19.76
C THR A 489 -47.09 21.43 -20.99
N ASN A 490 -46.37 20.39 -21.44
CA ASN A 490 -45.44 20.45 -22.59
C ASN A 490 -44.29 21.43 -22.41
N GLU A 491 -43.62 21.32 -21.26
CA GLU A 491 -42.44 22.10 -20.93
C GLU A 491 -41.48 21.30 -20.06
N ALA A 492 -40.17 21.49 -20.24
CA ALA A 492 -39.15 20.91 -19.39
C ALA A 492 -38.82 21.81 -18.18
N ILE A 493 -38.52 21.19 -17.04
CA ILE A 493 -37.94 21.88 -15.89
C ILE A 493 -36.43 22.00 -16.11
N LEU A 494 -35.87 23.18 -15.87
CA LEU A 494 -34.45 23.46 -16.09
C LEU A 494 -33.71 23.70 -14.78
N LEU A 495 -32.45 23.27 -14.73
CA LEU A 495 -31.46 23.63 -13.73
C LEU A 495 -30.49 24.65 -14.32
N GLN A 496 -30.28 25.75 -13.61
CA GLN A 496 -29.37 26.82 -14.01
C GLN A 496 -28.42 27.20 -12.88
N PHE A 497 -27.23 27.68 -13.24
CA PHE A 497 -26.18 28.08 -12.32
C PHE A 497 -25.91 29.58 -12.38
N SER A 498 -25.42 30.12 -11.28
CA SER A 498 -25.09 31.53 -11.10
C SER A 498 -23.74 31.66 -10.39
N ALA A 499 -22.93 32.61 -10.86
CA ALA A 499 -21.63 32.96 -10.29
C ALA A 499 -21.71 34.14 -9.31
N ASP A 500 -22.86 34.82 -9.26
CA ASP A 500 -23.10 36.06 -8.54
C ASP A 500 -24.24 35.93 -7.51
N ASN A 501 -24.34 34.74 -6.92
CA ASN A 501 -25.24 34.40 -5.83
C ASN A 501 -26.73 34.55 -6.15
N GLY A 502 -27.10 34.32 -7.41
CA GLY A 502 -28.47 34.34 -7.92
C GLY A 502 -28.90 35.64 -8.58
N ASN A 503 -27.99 36.60 -8.81
CA ASN A 503 -28.32 37.86 -9.51
C ASN A 503 -28.43 37.65 -11.03
N ALA A 504 -27.55 36.85 -11.62
CA ALA A 504 -27.57 36.46 -13.03
C ALA A 504 -27.34 34.95 -13.17
N PHE A 505 -28.00 34.35 -14.16
CA PHE A 505 -27.92 32.92 -14.45
C PHE A 505 -27.38 32.67 -15.84
N VAL A 506 -26.64 31.58 -15.99
CA VAL A 506 -26.16 31.13 -17.30
C VAL A 506 -27.35 30.61 -18.10
N THR A 507 -27.77 31.41 -19.09
CA THR A 507 -28.92 31.15 -19.98
C THR A 507 -28.52 30.86 -21.43
N THR A 508 -27.22 30.85 -21.74
CA THR A 508 -26.66 30.55 -23.06
C THR A 508 -26.44 29.05 -23.25
N SER A 509 -26.18 28.61 -24.49
CA SER A 509 -25.98 27.20 -24.88
C SER A 509 -24.61 26.63 -24.43
N THR A 510 -24.19 26.88 -23.19
CA THR A 510 -22.92 26.41 -22.61
C THR A 510 -23.06 25.08 -21.87
N TYR A 511 -24.22 24.42 -21.98
CA TYR A 511 -24.48 23.12 -21.39
C TYR A 511 -24.40 22.01 -22.44
N GLY A 512 -23.39 21.14 -22.35
CA GLY A 512 -23.35 19.89 -23.10
C GLY A 512 -24.14 18.82 -22.33
N GLN A 513 -25.18 18.22 -22.94
CA GLN A 513 -26.13 17.34 -22.25
C GLN A 513 -26.31 16.02 -23.00
N ALA A 514 -26.38 14.91 -22.27
CA ALA A 514 -26.66 13.56 -22.79
C ALA A 514 -27.69 12.87 -21.87
N TYR A 515 -28.61 12.12 -22.47
CA TYR A 515 -29.72 11.46 -21.79
C TYR A 515 -29.71 9.96 -22.09
N TYR A 516 -29.97 9.13 -21.09
CA TYR A 516 -29.94 7.67 -21.16
C TYR A 516 -31.19 7.07 -20.53
N GLY A 517 -31.67 5.95 -21.10
CA GLY A 517 -32.73 5.14 -20.49
C GLY A 517 -34.15 5.66 -20.65
N GLN A 518 -34.42 6.53 -21.64
CA GLN A 518 -35.76 7.09 -21.88
C GLN A 518 -36.77 6.00 -22.30
N GLN A 519 -37.55 5.48 -21.35
CA GLN A 519 -38.72 4.65 -21.66
C GLN A 519 -39.97 5.54 -21.84
N ALA A 520 -40.19 6.00 -23.08
CA ALA A 520 -41.51 6.36 -23.61
C ALA A 520 -41.35 6.68 -25.11
N ALA A 521 -42.17 6.07 -25.97
CA ALA A 521 -42.07 6.11 -27.44
C ALA A 521 -42.14 7.51 -28.11
N ALA A 522 -42.31 8.59 -27.34
CA ALA A 522 -42.44 9.97 -27.84
C ALA A 522 -41.73 11.04 -26.98
N ALA A 523 -40.84 10.65 -26.06
CA ALA A 523 -40.17 11.58 -25.14
C ALA A 523 -38.83 12.07 -25.70
N MET A 524 -38.82 13.04 -26.63
CA MET A 524 -37.57 13.69 -27.04
C MET A 524 -37.26 14.86 -26.12
N ILE A 525 -36.15 14.81 -25.39
CA ILE A 525 -35.54 16.02 -24.83
C ILE A 525 -34.77 16.69 -25.96
N ASN A 526 -35.25 17.85 -26.40
CA ASN A 526 -34.61 18.57 -27.49
C ASN A 526 -33.24 19.09 -27.02
N THR A 527 -32.16 18.54 -27.57
CA THR A 527 -30.77 18.85 -27.19
C THR A 527 -30.27 20.17 -27.78
N SER A 528 -31.07 20.86 -28.61
CA SER A 528 -30.71 22.16 -29.16
C SER A 528 -31.31 23.32 -28.34
N SER A 529 -30.43 24.21 -27.87
CA SER A 529 -30.72 25.58 -27.38
C SER A 529 -31.68 25.73 -26.19
N LEU A 530 -31.48 24.94 -25.13
CA LEU A 530 -32.11 25.23 -23.83
C LEU A 530 -31.25 26.17 -23.00
N SER A 531 -31.89 27.12 -22.32
CA SER A 531 -31.21 28.07 -21.42
C SER A 531 -30.75 27.45 -20.10
N GLY A 532 -30.62 26.13 -20.00
CA GLY A 532 -30.29 25.40 -18.77
C GLY A 532 -30.16 23.90 -19.02
N VAL A 533 -29.77 23.15 -18.00
CA VAL A 533 -29.80 21.69 -18.01
C VAL A 533 -31.24 21.23 -17.87
N ALA A 534 -31.79 20.53 -18.86
CA ALA A 534 -33.14 19.97 -18.72
C ALA A 534 -33.11 18.76 -17.78
N ILE A 535 -33.86 18.84 -16.70
CA ILE A 535 -33.95 17.75 -15.72
C ILE A 535 -35.18 16.87 -15.93
N SER A 536 -36.00 17.19 -16.95
CA SER A 536 -37.23 16.50 -17.31
C SER A 536 -37.41 16.41 -18.83
N VAL A 537 -38.36 15.58 -19.27
CA VAL A 537 -38.82 15.55 -20.67
C VAL A 537 -39.59 16.82 -21.05
N THR A 538 -39.54 17.23 -22.32
CA THR A 538 -40.27 18.42 -22.80
C THR A 538 -41.78 18.22 -22.78
N ASN A 539 -42.29 17.02 -23.05
CA ASN A 539 -43.72 16.71 -22.97
C ASN A 539 -44.18 16.30 -21.57
N LEU A 540 -43.60 16.90 -20.51
CA LEU A 540 -43.99 16.64 -19.12
C LEU A 540 -45.42 17.16 -18.84
N VAL A 541 -46.24 16.36 -18.17
CA VAL A 541 -47.59 16.75 -17.73
C VAL A 541 -47.52 17.63 -16.49
N ASN A 542 -48.46 18.58 -16.35
CA ASN A 542 -48.51 19.46 -15.18
C ASN A 542 -49.32 18.89 -14.00
N SER A 543 -49.97 17.74 -14.14
CA SER A 543 -50.88 17.18 -13.12
C SER A 543 -50.23 16.20 -12.14
N ASN A 544 -48.95 15.88 -12.33
CA ASN A 544 -48.23 14.91 -11.50
C ASN A 544 -46.89 15.48 -11.03
N ASP A 545 -46.44 15.03 -9.85
CA ASP A 545 -45.11 15.29 -9.33
C ASP A 545 -44.05 14.60 -10.20
N MET A 546 -42.93 15.28 -10.41
CA MET A 546 -41.69 14.70 -10.92
C MET A 546 -40.71 14.55 -9.77
N GLU A 547 -40.21 13.34 -9.57
CA GLU A 547 -39.16 13.05 -8.60
C GLU A 547 -37.78 13.14 -9.27
N PHE A 548 -36.79 13.64 -8.54
CA PHE A 548 -35.43 13.77 -9.04
C PHE A 548 -34.38 13.60 -7.95
N GLU A 549 -33.21 13.13 -8.36
CA GLU A 549 -31.97 13.18 -7.60
C GLU A 549 -30.85 13.66 -8.52
N ILE A 550 -30.19 14.74 -8.13
CA ILE A 550 -29.15 15.42 -8.92
C ILE A 550 -27.91 15.55 -8.06
N THR A 551 -26.76 15.18 -8.61
CA THR A 551 -25.44 15.44 -8.05
C THR A 551 -24.69 16.40 -8.96
N ILE A 552 -24.16 17.46 -8.39
CA ILE A 552 -23.36 18.47 -9.05
C ILE A 552 -21.96 18.42 -8.45
N ASP A 553 -20.96 18.19 -9.28
CA ASP A 553 -19.56 18.20 -8.91
C ASP A 553 -18.88 19.46 -9.47
N ARG A 554 -17.87 19.95 -8.74
CA ARG A 554 -17.03 21.10 -9.13
C ARG A 554 -17.83 22.40 -9.31
N LEU A 555 -18.73 22.70 -8.36
CA LEU A 555 -19.54 23.92 -8.38
C LEU A 555 -18.69 25.19 -8.13
N ASN A 556 -17.92 25.20 -7.03
CA ASN A 556 -17.05 26.32 -6.63
C ASN A 556 -15.58 26.10 -7.03
N GLU A 557 -15.35 25.56 -8.23
CA GLU A 557 -14.00 25.31 -8.77
C GLU A 557 -13.84 25.99 -10.13
N ALA A 558 -12.63 26.45 -10.44
CA ALA A 558 -12.29 26.98 -11.77
C ALA A 558 -12.12 25.83 -12.78
N ALA A 559 -13.14 25.00 -12.92
CA ALA A 559 -13.17 23.80 -13.74
C ALA A 559 -14.59 23.59 -14.30
N GLN A 560 -14.72 22.67 -15.25
CA GLN A 560 -16.04 22.31 -15.80
C GLN A 560 -16.90 21.68 -14.70
N THR A 561 -18.04 22.29 -14.41
CA THR A 561 -19.05 21.74 -13.51
C THR A 561 -19.73 20.55 -14.16
N HIS A 562 -19.75 19.41 -13.47
CA HIS A 562 -20.37 18.17 -13.93
C HIS A 562 -21.70 17.97 -13.21
N ILE A 563 -22.73 17.59 -13.95
CA ILE A 563 -24.07 17.33 -13.44
C ILE A 563 -24.45 15.91 -13.81
N LEU A 564 -24.77 15.10 -12.80
CA LEU A 564 -25.31 13.76 -12.97
C LEU A 564 -26.66 13.72 -12.30
N GLY A 565 -27.69 13.26 -12.99
CA GLY A 565 -29.03 13.21 -12.40
C GLY A 565 -29.85 12.06 -12.90
N LYS A 566 -30.86 11.72 -12.11
CA LYS A 566 -31.97 10.85 -12.49
C LYS A 566 -33.27 11.56 -12.15
N ALA A 567 -34.26 11.42 -13.01
CA ALA A 567 -35.59 11.97 -12.80
C ALA A 567 -36.66 11.04 -13.37
N GLY A 568 -37.85 11.09 -12.78
CA GLY A 568 -39.00 10.33 -13.23
C GLY A 568 -40.32 11.06 -13.00
N GLY A 569 -41.29 10.79 -13.85
CA GLY A 569 -42.60 11.43 -13.80
C GLY A 569 -43.50 10.94 -14.94
N TYR A 570 -44.53 11.71 -15.28
CA TYR A 570 -45.49 11.35 -16.33
C TYR A 570 -45.41 12.31 -17.52
N ASN A 571 -45.41 11.77 -18.73
CA ASN A 571 -45.57 12.60 -19.93
C ASN A 571 -47.05 12.93 -20.19
N THR A 572 -47.32 13.73 -21.22
CA THR A 572 -48.69 14.11 -21.64
C THR A 572 -49.56 12.96 -22.15
N SER A 573 -48.97 11.80 -22.46
CA SER A 573 -49.69 10.56 -22.77
C SER A 573 -49.95 9.69 -21.54
N SER A 574 -49.72 10.22 -20.33
CA SER A 574 -49.83 9.50 -19.05
C SER A 574 -48.91 8.27 -18.96
N VAL A 575 -47.81 8.26 -19.72
CA VAL A 575 -46.79 7.22 -19.65
C VAL A 575 -45.71 7.66 -18.68
N LEU A 576 -45.34 6.77 -17.77
CA LEU A 576 -44.22 6.98 -16.85
C LEU A 576 -42.92 7.07 -17.66
N PHE A 577 -42.14 8.13 -17.45
CA PHE A 577 -40.76 8.20 -17.92
C PHE A 577 -39.81 8.08 -16.72
N ALA A 578 -38.69 7.42 -16.96
CA ALA A 578 -37.50 7.49 -16.13
C ALA A 578 -36.34 7.88 -17.04
N THR A 579 -35.50 8.81 -16.60
CA THR A 579 -34.35 9.27 -17.39
C THR A 579 -33.15 9.47 -16.47
N SER A 580 -31.98 9.04 -16.94
CA SER A 580 -30.71 9.44 -16.37
C SER A 580 -30.05 10.43 -17.31
N TYR A 581 -29.36 11.42 -16.79
CA TYR A 581 -28.71 12.43 -17.61
C TYR A 581 -27.36 12.83 -17.06
N TYR A 582 -26.48 13.14 -18.00
CA TYR A 582 -25.18 13.72 -17.76
C TYR A 582 -25.15 15.07 -18.46
N ALA A 583 -24.81 16.12 -17.73
CA ALA A 583 -24.56 17.43 -18.31
C ALA A 583 -23.24 17.99 -17.80
N ARG A 584 -22.63 18.84 -18.61
CA ARG A 584 -21.44 19.61 -18.22
C ARG A 584 -21.62 21.06 -18.64
N GLN A 585 -21.17 21.98 -17.80
CA GLN A 585 -20.95 23.36 -18.22
C GLN A 585 -19.61 23.43 -18.95
N THR A 586 -19.58 23.97 -20.17
CA THR A 586 -18.40 23.90 -21.07
C THR A 586 -17.27 24.81 -20.65
N ASP A 587 -17.56 25.84 -19.87
CA ASP A 587 -16.64 26.86 -19.41
C ASP A 587 -16.13 26.50 -17.99
N SER A 588 -15.19 27.29 -17.48
CA SER A 588 -14.59 27.09 -16.15
C SER A 588 -15.08 28.12 -15.14
N THR A 589 -16.34 28.57 -15.28
CA THR A 589 -16.93 29.58 -14.40
C THR A 589 -17.16 29.00 -13.01
N ILE A 590 -16.76 29.74 -11.99
CA ILE A 590 -16.99 29.39 -10.59
C ILE A 590 -18.44 29.76 -10.24
N PHE A 591 -19.25 28.78 -9.84
CA PHE A 591 -20.64 28.99 -9.44
C PHE A 591 -20.80 28.96 -7.92
N ASN A 592 -21.70 29.78 -7.41
CA ASN A 592 -22.01 29.91 -5.98
C ASN A 592 -23.52 29.93 -5.69
N ALA A 593 -24.35 29.76 -6.72
CA ALA A 593 -25.79 29.57 -6.58
C ALA A 593 -26.34 28.74 -7.74
N LEU A 594 -27.50 28.14 -7.51
CA LEU A 594 -28.26 27.42 -8.54
C LEU A 594 -29.76 27.71 -8.39
N ARG A 595 -30.52 27.43 -9.45
CA ARG A 595 -31.98 27.43 -9.37
C ARG A 595 -32.61 26.33 -10.20
N LEU A 596 -33.76 25.85 -9.73
CA LEU A 596 -34.72 25.11 -10.55
C LEU A 596 -35.76 26.09 -11.09
N ILE A 597 -36.10 25.99 -12.38
CA ILE A 597 -37.02 26.91 -13.04
C ILE A 597 -37.97 26.17 -13.99
N ALA A 598 -39.25 26.58 -13.98
CA ALA A 598 -40.17 26.34 -15.08
C ALA A 598 -40.09 27.55 -16.02
N PRO A 599 -39.57 27.43 -17.26
CA PRO A 599 -39.36 28.56 -18.17
C PRO A 599 -40.60 29.45 -18.38
N THR A 600 -41.78 28.85 -18.32
CA THR A 600 -43.10 29.45 -18.44
C THR A 600 -43.98 28.90 -17.30
N GLY A 601 -44.55 29.79 -16.49
CA GLY A 601 -45.38 29.38 -15.35
C GLY A 601 -44.61 29.23 -14.03
N THR A 602 -45.04 28.29 -13.19
CA THR A 602 -44.61 28.18 -11.80
C THR A 602 -44.31 26.74 -11.38
N LEU A 603 -43.51 26.60 -10.32
CA LEU A 603 -43.13 25.38 -9.64
C LEU A 603 -43.82 25.28 -8.28
N THR A 604 -44.26 24.08 -7.95
CA THR A 604 -44.73 23.68 -6.62
C THR A 604 -44.03 22.38 -6.23
N GLY A 605 -43.50 22.24 -5.02
CA GLY A 605 -42.78 21.02 -4.66
C GLY A 605 -42.06 21.09 -3.32
N ASP A 606 -41.22 20.09 -3.09
CA ASP A 606 -40.41 19.94 -1.88
C ASP A 606 -39.13 19.17 -2.19
N PHE A 607 -37.98 19.81 -1.99
CA PHE A 607 -36.68 19.18 -2.16
C PHE A 607 -35.66 19.64 -1.12
N ILE A 608 -34.71 18.75 -0.83
CA ILE A 608 -33.59 18.99 0.07
C ILE A 608 -32.34 19.20 -0.75
N VAL A 609 -31.48 20.09 -0.26
CA VAL A 609 -30.13 20.34 -0.77
C VAL A 609 -29.13 19.91 0.30
N GLU A 610 -28.17 19.10 -0.11
CA GLU A 610 -27.04 18.67 0.69
C GLU A 610 -25.74 19.05 -0.02
N GLY A 611 -24.66 19.24 0.73
CA GLY A 611 -23.38 19.66 0.18
C GLY A 611 -22.20 19.03 0.89
N ILE A 612 -21.12 18.82 0.16
CA ILE A 612 -19.81 18.44 0.70
C ILE A 612 -18.93 19.68 0.66
N ALA A 613 -18.39 20.04 1.82
CA ALA A 613 -17.58 21.23 2.01
C ALA A 613 -16.28 21.16 1.18
N ALA A 614 -15.76 22.34 0.83
CA ALA A 614 -14.56 22.51 0.03
C ALA A 614 -13.28 22.02 0.69
#